data_AF-G0J0G2-F1
#
_entry.id   AF-G0J0G2-F1
#
_cell.length_a   1.000
_cell.length_b   1.000
_cell.length_c   1.000
_cell.angle_alpha   90.00
_cell.angle_beta   90.00
_cell.angle_gamma   90.00
#
_symmetry.space_group_name_H-M   'P 1'
#
loop_
_entity.id
_entity.type
_entity.pdbx_description
1 polymer ?
#
loop_
_entity_poly.entity_id
_entity_poly.type
_entity_poly.pdbx_seq_one_letter_code
_entity_poly.pdbx_strand_id
1 'polypeptide(L)'
;MFSIFEPQRTNIMNKDKNNKTRCTKNNYQLTAEQVAGIVGCSVSYVKKIRSGAVNMESKLAKKVLSVDTIAESGKSLLIQEIEKLVKLPA
;
A
#
# COMPACT_ATOMS: atom_id res chain seq x y z
N MET A 1 51.78 -25.12 24.47
CA MET A 1 50.70 -25.77 23.70
C MET A 1 49.85 -26.51 24.71
N PHE A 2 48.60 -26.17 25.04
CA PHE A 2 47.51 -25.60 24.25
C PHE A 2 46.71 -24.56 25.06
N SER A 3 46.17 -23.59 24.34
CA SER A 3 45.55 -22.36 24.80
C SER A 3 44.22 -22.57 25.54
N ILE A 4 44.00 -21.72 26.55
CA ILE A 4 42.74 -21.55 27.27
C ILE A 4 41.66 -21.13 26.26
N PHE A 5 40.61 -21.93 26.11
CA PHE A 5 39.48 -21.64 25.25
C PHE A 5 38.42 -20.89 26.07
N GLU A 6 38.43 -19.56 25.99
CA GLU A 6 37.33 -18.72 26.48
C GLU A 6 36.17 -18.76 25.48
N PRO A 7 34.96 -19.20 25.87
CA PRO A 7 33.79 -19.03 25.03
C PRO A 7 33.28 -17.58 25.15
N GLN A 8 33.54 -16.78 24.11
CA GLN A 8 32.90 -15.47 23.93
C GLN A 8 31.39 -15.66 23.73
N ARG A 9 30.59 -15.37 24.76
CA ARG A 9 29.13 -15.25 24.63
C ARG A 9 28.80 -13.97 23.86
N THR A 10 28.61 -14.07 22.55
CA THR A 10 27.98 -12.99 21.78
C THR A 10 26.47 -13.09 21.95
N ASN A 11 25.95 -12.33 22.90
CA ASN A 11 24.52 -12.12 23.08
C ASN A 11 24.04 -11.23 21.93
N ILE A 12 23.78 -11.81 20.75
CA ILE A 12 23.18 -11.10 19.62
C ILE A 12 21.69 -10.95 19.93
N MET A 13 21.36 -10.01 20.83
CA MET A 13 20.04 -9.41 20.86
C MET A 13 19.95 -8.46 19.67
N ASN A 14 19.62 -9.00 18.49
CA ASN A 14 19.04 -8.18 17.44
C ASN A 14 17.66 -7.71 17.95
N LYS A 15 17.64 -6.56 18.63
CA LYS A 15 16.42 -5.77 18.76
C LYS A 15 16.05 -5.39 17.34
N ASP A 16 15.22 -6.21 16.71
CA ASP A 16 14.43 -5.79 15.57
C ASP A 16 13.71 -4.52 16.01
N LYS A 17 14.28 -3.39 15.57
CA LYS A 17 13.66 -2.09 15.74
C LYS A 17 12.36 -2.22 14.98
N ASN A 18 11.28 -2.42 15.72
CA ASN A 18 9.92 -2.22 15.26
C ASN A 18 9.78 -0.73 14.94
N ASN A 19 10.43 -0.32 13.86
CA ASN A 19 10.27 0.97 13.26
C ASN A 19 8.90 0.89 12.61
N LYS A 20 7.86 1.07 13.42
CA LYS A 20 6.51 1.32 12.92
C LYS A 20 6.64 2.62 12.15
N THR A 21 6.95 2.50 10.86
CA THR A 21 6.81 3.60 9.93
C THR A 21 5.38 4.06 10.12
N ARG A 22 5.24 5.30 10.59
CA ARG A 22 3.95 5.94 10.77
C ARG A 22 3.38 6.01 9.36
N CYS A 23 2.60 5.00 8.99
CA CYS A 23 1.99 4.89 7.69
C CYS A 23 1.13 6.15 7.56
N THR A 24 1.60 7.10 6.77
CA THR A 24 0.77 8.20 6.32
C THR A 24 -0.44 7.53 5.72
N LYS A 25 -1.61 7.74 6.36
CA LYS A 25 -2.88 7.25 5.83
C LYS A 25 -3.06 7.97 4.50
N ASN A 26 -2.49 7.42 3.44
CA ASN A 26 -2.84 7.77 2.10
C ASN A 26 -4.34 7.56 2.05
N ASN A 27 -5.06 8.65 1.81
CA ASN A 27 -6.52 8.69 1.66
C ASN A 27 -6.92 7.94 0.38
N TYR A 28 -6.56 6.67 0.32
CA TYR A 28 -6.89 5.76 -0.74
C TYR A 28 -8.32 5.32 -0.50
N GLN A 29 -9.22 5.72 -1.40
CA GLN A 29 -10.66 5.58 -1.18
C GLN A 29 -11.12 4.12 -1.18
N LEU A 30 -10.44 3.25 -1.93
CA LEU A 30 -10.75 1.83 -1.95
C LEU A 30 -9.71 0.99 -1.22
N THR A 31 -10.16 0.37 -0.14
CA THR A 31 -9.37 -0.66 0.55
C THR A 31 -9.01 -1.79 -0.41
N ALA A 32 -7.92 -2.50 -0.12
CA ALA A 32 -7.52 -3.64 -0.94
C ALA A 32 -8.60 -4.75 -0.98
N GLU A 33 -9.45 -4.83 0.06
CA GLU A 33 -10.59 -5.75 0.13
C GLU A 33 -11.69 -5.38 -0.85
N GLN A 34 -12.02 -4.09 -0.96
CA GLN A 34 -13.04 -3.62 -1.91
C GLN A 34 -12.59 -3.84 -3.36
N VAL A 35 -11.34 -3.53 -3.69
CA VAL A 35 -10.81 -3.74 -5.04
C VAL A 35 -10.73 -5.23 -5.38
N ALA A 36 -10.33 -6.06 -4.42
CA ALA A 36 -10.34 -7.52 -4.56
C ALA A 36 -11.75 -8.05 -4.83
N GLY A 37 -12.76 -7.53 -4.14
CA GLY A 37 -14.17 -7.87 -4.34
C GLY A 37 -14.70 -7.47 -5.72
N ILE A 38 -14.32 -6.29 -6.22
CA ILE A 38 -14.73 -5.79 -7.54
C ILE A 38 -14.08 -6.61 -8.67
N VAL A 39 -12.79 -6.93 -8.52
CA VAL A 39 -12.02 -7.61 -9.57
C VAL A 39 -12.16 -9.13 -9.52
N GLY A 40 -12.59 -9.68 -8.37
CA GLY A 40 -12.67 -11.12 -8.14
C GLY A 40 -11.28 -11.75 -7.96
N CYS A 41 -10.39 -11.08 -7.22
CA CYS A 41 -9.03 -11.57 -6.95
C CYS A 41 -8.73 -11.57 -5.44
N SER A 42 -7.57 -12.11 -5.05
CA SER A 42 -7.19 -12.13 -3.64
C SER A 42 -6.68 -10.76 -3.17
N VAL A 43 -6.96 -10.43 -1.90
CA VAL A 43 -6.50 -9.18 -1.26
C VAL A 43 -4.97 -9.07 -1.28
N SER A 44 -4.27 -10.20 -1.11
CA SER A 44 -2.81 -10.27 -1.19
C SER A 44 -2.29 -9.92 -2.58
N TYR A 45 -3.01 -10.29 -3.63
CA TYR A 45 -2.65 -9.96 -5.01
C TYR A 45 -2.79 -8.47 -5.30
N VAL A 46 -3.89 -7.83 -4.84
CA VAL A 46 -4.06 -6.37 -4.93
C VAL A 46 -2.94 -5.63 -4.19
N LYS A 47 -2.59 -6.06 -2.98
CA LYS A 47 -1.48 -5.47 -2.20
C LYS A 47 -0.14 -5.57 -2.94
N LYS A 48 0.15 -6.73 -3.55
CA LYS A 48 1.39 -6.92 -4.32
C LYS A 48 1.41 -6.08 -5.60
N ILE A 49 0.28 -5.85 -6.25
CA ILE A 49 0.18 -4.96 -7.42
C ILE A 49 0.47 -3.51 -6.99
N ARG A 50 -0.18 -3.02 -5.94
CA ARG A 50 0.04 -1.66 -5.42
C ARG A 50 1.47 -1.44 -4.92
N SER A 51 2.12 -2.49 -4.41
CA SER A 51 3.53 -2.43 -3.99
C SER A 51 4.52 -2.61 -5.15
N GLY A 52 4.06 -2.80 -6.39
CA GLY A 52 4.92 -3.02 -7.56
C GLY A 52 5.65 -4.37 -7.58
N ALA A 53 5.22 -5.34 -6.77
CA ALA A 53 5.89 -6.64 -6.60
C ALA A 53 5.40 -7.72 -7.59
N VAL A 54 4.54 -7.36 -8.55
CA VAL A 54 3.96 -8.28 -9.55
C VAL A 54 4.12 -7.69 -10.95
N ASN A 55 4.26 -8.56 -11.94
CA ASN A 55 4.22 -8.17 -13.33
C ASN A 55 2.87 -7.49 -13.68
N MET A 56 2.94 -6.20 -14.00
CA MET A 56 1.79 -5.35 -14.32
C MET A 56 1.16 -5.64 -15.69
N GLU A 57 1.83 -6.43 -16.54
CA GLU A 57 1.32 -6.73 -17.88
C GLU A 57 0.20 -7.77 -17.90
N SER A 58 -0.01 -8.48 -16.79
CA SER A 58 -1.08 -9.48 -16.71
C SER A 58 -2.46 -8.86 -16.83
N LYS A 59 -3.40 -9.57 -17.48
CA LYS A 59 -4.79 -9.11 -17.68
C LYS A 59 -5.49 -8.78 -16.36
N LEU A 60 -5.17 -9.51 -15.29
CA LEU A 60 -5.68 -9.26 -13.95
C LEU A 60 -5.07 -8.01 -13.32
N ALA A 61 -3.75 -7.80 -13.44
CA ALA A 61 -3.11 -6.59 -12.94
C ALA A 61 -3.66 -5.33 -13.63
N LYS A 62 -3.86 -5.37 -14.95
CA LYS A 62 -4.48 -4.25 -15.68
C LYS A 62 -5.87 -3.90 -15.15
N LYS A 63 -6.71 -4.90 -14.85
CA LYS A 63 -8.04 -4.67 -14.25
C LYS A 63 -7.96 -4.01 -12.87
N VAL A 64 -7.06 -4.50 -12.00
CA VAL A 64 -6.84 -3.89 -10.67
C VAL A 64 -6.40 -2.44 -10.82
N LEU A 65 -5.43 -2.16 -11.70
CA LEU A 65 -4.93 -0.81 -11.96
C LEU A 65 -6.04 0.10 -12.52
N SER A 66 -6.88 -0.39 -13.43
CA SER A 66 -8.01 0.41 -13.95
C SER A 66 -9.04 0.77 -12.87
N VAL A 67 -9.33 -0.14 -11.94
CA VAL A 67 -10.22 0.15 -10.82
C VAL A 67 -9.60 1.18 -9.89
N ASP A 68 -8.31 1.05 -9.60
CA ASP A 68 -7.54 2.00 -8.79
C ASP A 68 -7.48 3.41 -9.43
N THR A 69 -7.26 3.52 -10.75
CA THR A 69 -7.25 4.82 -11.44
C THR A 69 -8.63 5.49 -11.52
N ILE A 70 -9.71 4.70 -11.65
CA ILE A 70 -11.07 5.24 -11.61
C ILE A 70 -11.39 5.75 -10.20
N ALA A 71 -11.00 5.02 -9.16
CA ALA A 71 -11.19 5.45 -7.78
C ALA A 71 -10.42 6.75 -7.47
N GLU A 72 -9.22 6.92 -8.02
CA GLU A 72 -8.46 8.17 -7.89
C GLU A 72 -9.09 9.33 -8.66
N SER A 73 -9.59 9.08 -9.88
CA SER A 73 -10.16 10.13 -10.73
C SER A 73 -11.58 10.57 -10.32
N GLY A 74 -12.41 9.69 -9.73
CA GLY A 74 -13.74 10.07 -9.24
C GLY A 74 -13.72 11.16 -8.16
N LYS A 75 -12.62 11.26 -7.40
CA LYS A 75 -12.40 12.30 -6.40
C LYS A 75 -12.13 13.68 -7.01
N SER A 76 -11.45 13.77 -8.16
CA SER A 76 -11.09 15.07 -8.73
C SER A 76 -12.32 15.79 -9.26
N LEU A 77 -13.24 15.09 -9.92
CA LEU A 77 -14.43 15.71 -10.51
C LEU A 77 -15.43 16.16 -9.45
N LEU A 78 -15.74 15.31 -8.45
CA LEU A 78 -16.70 15.69 -7.39
C LEU A 78 -16.16 16.79 -6.47
N ILE A 79 -14.87 16.76 -6.11
CA ILE A 79 -14.28 17.83 -5.30
C ILE A 79 -14.21 19.14 -6.08
N GLN A 80 -13.84 19.11 -7.37
CA GLN A 80 -13.86 20.30 -8.22
C GLN A 80 -15.26 20.90 -8.30
N GLU A 81 -16.31 20.08 -8.42
CA GLU A 81 -17.69 20.56 -8.51
C GLU A 81 -18.16 21.17 -7.17
N ILE A 82 -17.81 20.55 -6.04
CA ILE A 82 -18.10 21.10 -4.70
C ILE A 82 -17.34 22.42 -4.47
N GLU A 83 -16.07 22.49 -4.85
CA GLU A 83 -15.29 23.73 -4.73
C GLU A 83 -15.88 24.87 -5.56
N LYS A 84 -16.40 24.59 -6.76
CA LYS A 84 -17.08 25.60 -7.57
C LYS A 84 -18.33 26.13 -6.85
N LEU A 85 -19.14 25.25 -6.26
CA LEU A 85 -20.34 25.65 -5.53
C LEU A 85 -20.04 26.49 -4.28
N VAL A 86 -18.98 26.14 -3.53
CA VAL A 86 -18.57 26.89 -2.32
C VAL A 86 -17.93 28.24 -2.67
N LYS A 87 -17.30 28.37 -3.85
CA LYS A 87 -16.63 29.60 -4.31
C LYS A 87 -17.56 30.58 -5.04
N LEU A 88 -18.86 30.27 -5.20
CA LEU A 88 -19.82 31.21 -5.77
C LEU A 88 -19.96 32.42 -4.82
N PRO A 89 -19.74 33.66 -5.28
CA PRO A 89 -20.08 34.84 -4.50
C PRO A 89 -21.60 34.85 -4.26
N ALA A 90 -21.99 35.11 -3.01
CA ALA A 90 -23.38 35.17 -2.56
C ALA A 90 -24.18 36.28 -3.27
#